data_AF-A0A2W2FUU2-F1
#
_entry.id   AF-A0A2W2FUU2-F1
#
_cell.length_a   1.000
_cell.length_b   1.000
_cell.length_c   1.000
_cell.angle_alpha   90.00
_cell.angle_beta   90.00
_cell.angle_gamma   90.00
#
_symmetry.space_group_name_H-M   'P 1'
#
loop_
_entity.id
_entity.type
_entity.pdbx_description
1 polymer ?
#
loop_
_entity_poly.entity_id
_entity_poly.type
_entity_poly.pdbx_seq_one_letter_code
_entity_poly.pdbx_strand_id
1 'polypeptide(L)'
;MPEAVWYLPSGWGLLAAQGDPAALGGLAVLDLLLLMVWAALLARRSGAPRTSGRPRRPIRAASANGAVVAKELRTWSRDLARNHQLVFALSFAVCFGASPLLIGWDGMLPYAGPIFVVMAAGMTSNLYGTDGTALWLTMLTPGASDVRARQRAWLAVIAPVAGVVTLVSTAVTGGPWPLVLALLPALLGGAAGLVPLLSMYGLVPGTDPHKRSGNPLRVSEDNGGLTGLAYLMLALVVVTGVPAGLTALWYGWAGVPVGLATGALCSWGLGLMAARRLRARAPELLHTMRTGRRTEKAAASRLATLPKPQQTIAWMGFGFGSIPLFPQGIVAGIFVANGMERHTWFLATYMSPGLRWPVVTGMVLLGLTMYGMALYQVQTGGSPPGVKRRCTWVHPIRAARSILPGRVPFLASEATEGGEE
;
A
#
# COMPACT_ATOMS: atom_id res chain seq x y z
N MET A 1 -32.55 7.85 -12.49
CA MET A 1 -31.76 6.68 -12.92
C MET A 1 -32.07 6.45 -14.40
N PRO A 2 -31.07 6.30 -15.29
CA PRO A 2 -31.31 5.93 -16.67
C PRO A 2 -32.08 4.60 -16.74
N GLU A 3 -33.06 4.46 -17.64
CA GLU A 3 -33.86 3.23 -17.77
C GLU A 3 -32.99 1.98 -17.98
N ALA A 4 -31.85 2.14 -18.66
CA ALA A 4 -30.87 1.08 -18.90
C ALA A 4 -30.35 0.40 -17.62
N VAL A 5 -30.32 1.10 -16.48
CA VAL A 5 -29.81 0.55 -15.20
C VAL A 5 -30.74 -0.52 -14.64
N TRP A 6 -32.04 -0.41 -14.90
CA TRP A 6 -33.05 -1.37 -14.44
C TRP A 6 -32.97 -2.70 -15.19
N TYR A 7 -32.48 -2.69 -16.43
CA TYR A 7 -32.29 -3.90 -17.23
C TYR A 7 -30.99 -4.65 -16.90
N LEU A 8 -30.05 -4.04 -16.17
CA LEU A 8 -28.83 -4.70 -15.74
C LEU A 8 -29.07 -5.60 -14.52
N PRO A 9 -28.36 -6.73 -14.38
CA PRO A 9 -28.47 -7.61 -13.21
C PRO A 9 -28.29 -6.91 -11.86
N SER A 10 -27.50 -5.84 -11.83
CA SER A 10 -27.29 -5.01 -10.63
C SER A 10 -28.55 -4.25 -10.17
N GLY A 11 -29.52 -4.01 -11.06
CA GLY A 11 -30.80 -3.34 -10.75
C GLY A 11 -31.91 -4.30 -10.33
N TRP A 12 -31.78 -5.59 -10.62
CA TRP A 12 -32.83 -6.59 -10.37
C TRP A 12 -33.12 -6.83 -8.89
N GLY A 13 -32.14 -6.64 -8.01
CA GLY A 13 -32.37 -6.75 -6.56
C GLY A 13 -33.30 -5.64 -6.03
N LEU A 14 -33.19 -4.45 -6.60
CA LEU A 14 -34.04 -3.32 -6.24
C LEU A 14 -35.45 -3.48 -6.82
N LEU A 15 -35.58 -4.01 -8.05
CA LEU A 15 -36.87 -4.36 -8.67
C LEU A 15 -37.58 -5.49 -7.92
N ALA A 16 -36.85 -6.52 -7.50
CA ALA A 16 -37.40 -7.60 -6.69
C ALA A 16 -37.93 -7.10 -5.33
N ALA A 17 -37.22 -6.16 -4.68
CA ALA A 17 -37.68 -5.53 -3.45
C ALA A 17 -38.92 -4.64 -3.65
N GLN A 18 -39.14 -4.12 -4.86
CA GLN A 18 -40.35 -3.39 -5.24
C GLN A 18 -41.51 -4.32 -5.65
N GLY A 19 -41.31 -5.64 -5.62
CA GLY A 19 -42.35 -6.64 -5.86
C GLY A 19 -42.40 -7.19 -7.29
N ASP A 20 -41.37 -6.98 -8.12
CA ASP A 20 -41.31 -7.60 -9.45
C ASP A 20 -40.79 -9.06 -9.36
N PRO A 21 -41.66 -10.08 -9.58
CA PRO A 21 -41.26 -11.47 -9.51
C PRO A 21 -40.33 -11.88 -10.67
N ALA A 22 -40.37 -11.17 -11.81
CA ALA A 22 -39.51 -11.47 -12.96
C ALA A 22 -38.04 -11.11 -12.66
N ALA A 23 -37.81 -10.01 -11.95
CA ALA A 23 -36.48 -9.61 -11.50
C ALA A 23 -35.88 -10.61 -10.50
N LEU A 24 -36.72 -11.14 -9.58
CA LEU A 24 -36.31 -12.17 -8.63
C LEU A 24 -36.01 -13.50 -9.35
N GLY A 25 -36.83 -13.90 -10.31
CA GLY A 25 -36.58 -15.07 -11.17
C GLY A 25 -35.30 -14.92 -12.00
N GLY A 26 -35.06 -13.73 -12.56
CA GLY A 26 -33.83 -13.41 -13.28
C GLY A 26 -32.58 -13.55 -12.42
N LEU A 27 -32.61 -13.06 -11.18
CA LEU A 27 -31.52 -13.22 -10.21
C LEU A 27 -31.26 -14.68 -9.88
N ALA A 28 -32.31 -15.46 -9.60
CA ALA A 28 -32.17 -16.88 -9.29
C ALA A 28 -31.54 -17.66 -10.47
N VAL A 29 -31.94 -17.36 -11.71
CA VAL A 29 -31.35 -17.97 -12.91
C VAL A 29 -29.88 -17.56 -13.06
N LEU A 30 -29.56 -16.27 -12.86
CA LEU A 30 -28.19 -15.78 -12.94
C LEU A 30 -27.28 -16.44 -11.90
N ASP A 31 -27.75 -16.57 -10.66
CA ASP A 31 -27.03 -17.24 -9.58
C ASP A 31 -26.78 -18.71 -9.90
N LEU A 32 -27.79 -19.42 -10.44
CA LEU A 32 -27.64 -20.80 -10.89
C LEU A 32 -26.64 -20.91 -12.06
N LEU A 33 -26.69 -20.00 -13.03
CA LEU A 33 -25.72 -19.97 -14.14
C LEU A 33 -24.30 -19.73 -13.62
N LEU A 34 -24.11 -18.76 -12.73
CA LEU A 34 -22.81 -18.48 -12.11
C LEU A 34 -22.31 -19.68 -11.30
N LEU A 35 -23.19 -20.35 -10.57
CA LEU A 35 -22.86 -21.52 -9.78
C LEU A 35 -22.52 -22.73 -10.67
N MET A 36 -23.23 -22.93 -11.78
CA MET A 36 -22.90 -23.95 -12.78
C MET A 36 -21.57 -23.67 -13.47
N VAL A 37 -21.31 -22.42 -13.87
CA VAL A 37 -20.02 -22.00 -14.45
C VAL A 37 -18.90 -22.24 -13.44
N TRP A 38 -19.10 -21.84 -12.19
CA TRP A 38 -18.14 -22.05 -11.11
C TRP A 38 -17.88 -23.53 -10.85
N ALA A 39 -18.92 -24.36 -10.77
CA ALA A 39 -18.82 -25.81 -10.61
C ALA A 39 -18.08 -26.46 -11.79
N ALA A 40 -18.38 -26.05 -13.03
CA ALA A 40 -17.69 -26.53 -14.22
C ALA A 40 -16.21 -26.11 -14.24
N LEU A 41 -15.90 -24.88 -13.83
CA LEU A 41 -14.53 -24.39 -13.69
C LEU A 41 -13.75 -25.15 -12.61
N LEU A 42 -14.39 -25.45 -11.47
CA LEU A 42 -13.82 -26.27 -10.41
C LEU A 42 -13.55 -27.70 -10.91
N ALA A 43 -14.56 -28.37 -11.49
CA ALA A 43 -14.44 -29.72 -12.03
C ALA A 43 -13.34 -29.83 -13.10
N ARG A 44 -13.22 -28.82 -13.98
CA ARG A 44 -12.14 -28.74 -14.98
C ARG A 44 -10.75 -28.61 -14.36
N ARG A 45 -10.64 -28.07 -13.14
CA ARG A 45 -9.37 -27.88 -12.42
C ARG A 45 -8.99 -29.11 -11.59
N SER A 46 -9.98 -29.85 -11.09
CA SER A 46 -9.79 -31.10 -10.33
C SER A 46 -9.46 -32.30 -11.21
N GLY A 47 -9.87 -32.29 -12.48
CA GLY A 47 -9.89 -33.48 -13.33
C GLY A 47 -8.54 -34.02 -13.86
N ALA A 48 -7.49 -33.20 -13.94
CA ALA A 48 -6.11 -33.65 -14.22
C ALA A 48 -5.15 -32.46 -14.19
N PRO A 49 -3.90 -32.62 -13.70
CA PRO A 49 -2.84 -31.68 -14.01
C PRO A 49 -2.65 -31.69 -15.53
N ARG A 50 -3.12 -30.64 -16.20
CA ARG A 50 -2.75 -30.40 -17.60
C ARG A 50 -1.25 -30.12 -17.63
N THR A 51 -0.45 -31.15 -17.85
CA THR A 51 0.87 -31.01 -18.43
C THR A 51 0.68 -30.36 -19.78
N SER A 52 0.77 -29.03 -19.84
CA SER A 52 0.79 -28.33 -21.11
C SER A 52 2.06 -28.79 -21.84
N GLY A 53 1.93 -29.78 -22.72
CA GLY A 53 3.04 -30.37 -23.48
C GLY A 53 3.70 -29.42 -24.48
N ARG A 54 3.24 -28.16 -24.55
CA ARG A 54 3.88 -27.12 -25.34
C ARG A 54 4.96 -26.45 -24.48
N PRO A 55 6.26 -26.71 -24.70
CA PRO A 55 7.32 -25.98 -24.01
C PRO A 55 7.15 -24.49 -24.36
N ARG A 56 6.68 -23.69 -23.40
CA ARG A 56 6.61 -22.24 -23.59
C ARG A 56 8.03 -21.75 -23.80
N ARG A 57 8.26 -21.08 -24.94
CA ARG A 57 9.56 -20.52 -25.30
C ARG A 57 10.07 -19.67 -24.13
N PRO A 58 11.24 -19.98 -23.54
CA PRO A 58 11.76 -19.20 -22.43
C PRO A 58 11.98 -17.76 -22.90
N ILE A 59 11.57 -16.79 -22.08
CA ILE A 59 11.95 -15.38 -22.31
C ILE A 59 13.48 -15.35 -22.20
N ARG A 60 14.15 -15.25 -23.35
CA ARG A 60 15.61 -15.17 -23.43
C ARG A 60 16.03 -13.80 -22.93
N ALA A 61 16.99 -13.78 -22.01
CA ALA A 61 17.60 -12.56 -21.52
C ALA A 61 19.04 -12.48 -22.02
N ALA A 62 19.40 -11.33 -22.60
CA ALA A 62 20.76 -11.06 -23.06
C ALA A 62 21.69 -10.57 -21.93
N SER A 63 21.14 -10.27 -20.75
CA SER A 63 21.90 -9.77 -19.59
C SER A 63 21.35 -10.32 -18.28
N ALA A 64 22.16 -10.30 -17.23
CA ALA A 64 21.73 -10.70 -15.88
C ALA A 64 20.51 -9.89 -15.39
N ASN A 65 20.49 -8.57 -15.65
CA ASN A 65 19.33 -7.72 -15.36
C ASN A 65 18.09 -8.13 -16.16
N GLY A 66 18.26 -8.43 -17.45
CA GLY A 66 17.19 -8.93 -18.30
C GLY A 66 16.62 -10.26 -17.78
N ALA A 67 17.45 -11.12 -17.18
CA ALA A 67 17.02 -12.40 -16.63
C ALA A 67 16.12 -12.21 -15.42
N VAL A 68 16.45 -11.26 -14.54
CA VAL A 68 15.60 -10.90 -13.39
C VAL A 68 14.28 -10.27 -13.87
N VAL A 69 14.30 -9.35 -14.85
CA VAL A 69 13.07 -8.79 -15.42
C VAL A 69 12.20 -9.91 -16.02
N ALA A 70 12.78 -10.80 -16.82
CA ALA A 70 12.09 -11.92 -17.45
C ALA A 70 11.53 -12.93 -16.43
N LYS A 71 12.21 -13.12 -15.30
CA LYS A 71 11.71 -13.91 -14.17
C LYS A 71 10.51 -13.21 -13.54
N GLU A 72 10.64 -11.94 -13.18
CA GLU A 72 9.58 -11.19 -12.51
C GLU A 72 8.32 -11.10 -13.37
N LEU A 73 8.43 -10.80 -14.66
CA LEU A 73 7.29 -10.78 -15.59
C LEU A 73 6.60 -12.15 -15.66
N ARG A 74 7.37 -13.25 -15.64
CA ARG A 74 6.79 -14.59 -15.55
C ARG A 74 6.08 -14.81 -14.22
N THR A 75 6.65 -14.36 -13.11
CA THR A 75 6.01 -14.44 -11.79
C THR A 75 4.68 -13.70 -11.78
N TRP A 76 4.62 -12.48 -12.33
CA TRP A 76 3.36 -11.72 -12.47
C TRP A 76 2.27 -12.47 -13.24
N SER A 77 2.63 -13.23 -14.27
CA SER A 77 1.66 -14.02 -15.05
C SER A 77 1.24 -15.34 -14.40
N ARG A 78 2.06 -15.90 -13.50
CA ARG A 78 1.89 -17.26 -12.97
C ARG A 78 1.48 -17.29 -11.50
N ASP A 79 1.86 -16.29 -10.73
CA ASP A 79 1.51 -16.17 -9.33
C ASP A 79 0.09 -15.61 -9.21
N LEU A 80 -0.82 -16.46 -8.71
CA LEU A 80 -2.22 -16.11 -8.51
C LEU A 80 -2.37 -14.96 -7.51
N ALA A 81 -1.48 -14.82 -6.52
CA ALA A 81 -1.53 -13.72 -5.55
C ALA A 81 -1.28 -12.37 -6.25
N ARG A 82 -0.24 -12.29 -7.10
CA ARG A 82 0.08 -11.07 -7.86
C ARG A 82 -1.00 -10.74 -8.89
N ASN A 83 -1.57 -11.75 -9.55
CA ASN A 83 -2.68 -11.54 -10.47
C ASN A 83 -3.93 -11.04 -9.74
N HIS A 84 -4.27 -11.63 -8.59
CA HIS A 84 -5.37 -11.17 -7.76
C HIS A 84 -5.16 -9.71 -7.30
N GLN A 85 -3.96 -9.36 -6.84
CA GLN A 85 -3.60 -7.98 -6.47
C GLN A 85 -3.81 -6.99 -7.63
N LEU A 86 -3.40 -7.37 -8.84
CA LEU A 86 -3.55 -6.55 -10.04
C LEU A 86 -5.04 -6.36 -10.41
N VAL A 87 -5.80 -7.45 -10.47
CA VAL A 87 -7.23 -7.43 -10.81
C VAL A 87 -8.00 -6.66 -9.73
N PHE A 88 -7.70 -6.89 -8.46
CA PHE A 88 -8.32 -6.14 -7.36
C PHE A 88 -8.04 -4.64 -7.47
N ALA A 89 -6.79 -4.24 -7.71
CA ALA A 89 -6.43 -2.84 -7.88
C ALA A 89 -7.16 -2.20 -9.08
N LEU A 90 -7.25 -2.92 -10.20
CA LEU A 90 -7.94 -2.45 -11.40
C LEU A 90 -9.45 -2.31 -11.17
N SER A 91 -10.10 -3.35 -10.64
CA SER A 91 -11.52 -3.34 -10.32
C SER A 91 -11.84 -2.24 -9.31
N PHE A 92 -11.02 -2.09 -8.27
CA PHE A 92 -11.17 -1.01 -7.29
C PHE A 92 -11.12 0.35 -7.99
N ALA A 93 -10.12 0.60 -8.82
CA ALA A 93 -9.95 1.90 -9.45
C ALA A 93 -11.05 2.26 -10.45
N VAL A 94 -11.50 1.29 -11.25
CA VAL A 94 -12.60 1.49 -12.21
C VAL A 94 -13.93 1.68 -11.48
N CYS A 95 -14.28 0.78 -10.55
CA CYS A 95 -15.54 0.89 -9.82
C CYS A 95 -15.57 2.13 -8.93
N PHE A 96 -14.47 2.44 -8.24
CA PHE A 96 -14.37 3.64 -7.43
C PHE A 96 -14.47 4.87 -8.32
N GLY A 97 -13.64 5.01 -9.35
CA GLY A 97 -13.66 6.14 -10.29
C GLY A 97 -15.01 6.35 -10.99
N ALA A 98 -15.72 5.27 -11.32
CA ALA A 98 -17.03 5.31 -11.96
C ALA A 98 -18.20 5.52 -10.97
N SER A 99 -18.00 5.29 -9.67
CA SER A 99 -19.09 5.37 -8.67
C SER A 99 -19.89 6.68 -8.70
N PRO A 100 -19.30 7.88 -8.91
CA PRO A 100 -20.07 9.11 -8.88
C PRO A 100 -20.86 9.36 -10.17
N LEU A 101 -20.66 8.55 -11.22
CA LEU A 101 -21.54 8.56 -12.40
C LEU A 101 -22.99 8.23 -12.03
N LEU A 102 -23.21 7.48 -10.94
CA LEU A 102 -24.54 7.18 -10.42
C LEU A 102 -25.32 8.43 -9.99
N ILE A 103 -24.61 9.50 -9.64
CA ILE A 103 -25.18 10.81 -9.28
C ILE A 103 -24.94 11.87 -10.38
N GLY A 104 -24.55 11.43 -11.58
CA GLY A 104 -24.29 12.32 -12.73
C GLY A 104 -23.01 13.15 -12.60
N TRP A 105 -22.04 12.73 -11.79
CA TRP A 105 -20.74 13.39 -11.67
C TRP A 105 -19.63 12.52 -12.28
N ASP A 106 -19.06 12.98 -13.38
CA ASP A 106 -17.99 12.30 -14.12
C ASP A 106 -16.58 12.77 -13.74
N GLY A 107 -16.47 13.81 -12.91
CA GLY A 107 -15.20 14.44 -12.55
C GLY A 107 -14.18 13.51 -11.87
N MET A 108 -14.59 12.36 -11.34
CA MET A 108 -13.68 11.37 -10.73
C MET A 108 -13.11 10.36 -11.72
N LEU A 109 -13.78 10.16 -12.86
CA LEU A 109 -13.43 9.16 -13.87
C LEU A 109 -12.00 9.33 -14.46
N PRO A 110 -11.50 10.55 -14.73
CA PRO A 110 -10.13 10.77 -15.24
C PRO A 110 -9.04 10.24 -14.29
N TYR A 111 -9.34 10.17 -13.00
CA TYR A 111 -8.40 9.73 -11.96
C TYR A 111 -8.38 8.22 -11.76
N ALA A 112 -9.16 7.44 -12.51
CA ALA A 112 -9.18 5.98 -12.41
C ALA A 112 -7.77 5.37 -12.57
N GLY A 113 -6.99 5.79 -13.57
CA GLY A 113 -5.62 5.27 -13.72
C GLY A 113 -4.64 5.69 -12.60
N PRO A 114 -4.58 6.97 -12.18
CA PRO A 114 -3.88 7.38 -10.95
C PRO A 114 -4.26 6.56 -9.71
N ILE A 115 -5.56 6.33 -9.48
CA ILE A 115 -6.07 5.54 -8.35
C ILE A 115 -5.62 4.08 -8.47
N PHE A 116 -5.64 3.51 -9.68
CA PHE A 116 -5.10 2.18 -9.95
C PHE A 116 -3.61 2.08 -9.58
N VAL A 117 -2.78 3.07 -9.94
CA VAL A 117 -1.35 3.08 -9.59
C VAL A 117 -1.15 3.09 -8.08
N VAL A 118 -1.88 3.94 -7.36
CA VAL A 118 -1.81 4.04 -5.90
C VAL A 118 -2.21 2.70 -5.26
N MET A 119 -3.34 2.13 -5.69
CA MET A 119 -3.82 0.85 -5.16
C MET A 119 -2.86 -0.31 -5.50
N ALA A 120 -2.38 -0.39 -6.74
CA ALA A 120 -1.43 -1.42 -7.16
C ALA A 120 -0.12 -1.35 -6.35
N ALA A 121 0.36 -0.14 -6.05
CA ALA A 121 1.51 0.05 -5.16
C ALA A 121 1.21 -0.47 -3.76
N GLY A 122 0.06 -0.12 -3.17
CA GLY A 122 -0.39 -0.62 -1.87
C GLY A 122 -0.44 -2.15 -1.80
N MET A 123 -1.03 -2.79 -2.80
CA MET A 123 -1.16 -4.26 -2.89
C MET A 123 0.19 -4.95 -3.08
N THR A 124 1.19 -4.27 -3.66
CA THR A 124 2.53 -4.82 -3.96
C THR A 124 3.60 -4.32 -3.01
N SER A 125 3.19 -3.62 -1.95
CA SER A 125 4.07 -2.89 -1.05
C SER A 125 5.05 -3.77 -0.27
N ASN A 126 4.76 -5.06 -0.16
CA ASN A 126 5.60 -6.10 0.43
C ASN A 126 6.12 -7.11 -0.62
N LEU A 127 6.50 -6.63 -1.82
CA LEU A 127 6.99 -7.41 -2.95
C LEU A 127 8.08 -8.42 -2.56
N TYR A 128 9.12 -8.00 -1.82
CA TYR A 128 10.16 -8.92 -1.36
C TYR A 128 9.64 -9.94 -0.33
N GLY A 129 8.70 -9.51 0.52
CA GLY A 129 7.89 -10.35 1.40
C GLY A 129 7.26 -11.53 0.68
N THR A 130 6.60 -11.25 -0.45
CA THR A 130 5.84 -12.24 -1.22
C THR A 130 6.71 -13.35 -1.83
N ASP A 131 8.01 -13.10 -2.01
CA ASP A 131 8.95 -14.08 -2.56
C ASP A 131 9.48 -15.06 -1.50
N GLY A 132 9.30 -14.76 -0.21
CA GLY A 132 9.75 -15.60 0.89
C GLY A 132 11.26 -15.84 0.86
N THR A 133 11.66 -17.10 1.09
CA THR A 133 13.07 -17.52 1.12
C THR A 133 13.76 -17.51 -0.25
N ALA A 134 13.03 -17.27 -1.35
CA ALA A 134 13.61 -17.16 -2.69
C ALA A 134 14.53 -15.94 -2.86
N LEU A 135 14.54 -15.00 -1.90
CA LEU A 135 15.48 -13.90 -1.81
C LEU A 135 16.95 -14.36 -1.87
N TRP A 136 17.25 -15.58 -1.40
CA TRP A 136 18.60 -16.15 -1.47
C TRP A 136 19.14 -16.23 -2.91
N LEU A 137 18.28 -16.49 -3.90
CA LEU A 137 18.69 -16.55 -5.31
C LEU A 137 19.15 -15.19 -5.82
N THR A 138 18.53 -14.12 -5.34
CA THR A 138 18.94 -12.74 -5.64
C THR A 138 20.32 -12.45 -5.04
N MET A 139 20.61 -12.95 -3.84
CA MET A 139 21.92 -12.75 -3.18
C MET A 139 23.06 -13.47 -3.92
N LEU A 140 22.78 -14.66 -4.47
CA LEU A 140 23.79 -15.47 -5.16
C LEU A 140 24.02 -15.13 -6.63
N THR A 141 23.27 -14.19 -7.20
CA THR A 141 23.42 -13.81 -8.61
C THR A 141 24.26 -12.53 -8.72
N PRO A 142 25.60 -12.63 -8.87
CA PRO A 142 26.45 -11.45 -8.97
C PRO A 142 26.10 -10.61 -10.21
N GLY A 143 26.25 -9.28 -10.10
CA GLY A 143 26.10 -8.34 -11.22
C GLY A 143 24.67 -7.98 -11.61
N ALA A 144 23.64 -8.64 -11.07
CA ALA A 144 22.24 -8.25 -11.30
C ALA A 144 21.80 -7.14 -10.33
N SER A 145 21.37 -5.99 -10.86
CA SER A 145 20.67 -4.96 -10.10
C SER A 145 19.21 -5.36 -9.90
N ASP A 146 18.97 -6.26 -8.94
CA ASP A 146 17.66 -6.85 -8.65
C ASP A 146 16.58 -5.79 -8.43
N VAL A 147 16.88 -4.75 -7.67
CA VAL A 147 15.97 -3.62 -7.45
C VAL A 147 15.57 -2.98 -8.77
N ARG A 148 16.54 -2.60 -9.63
CA ARG A 148 16.23 -1.95 -10.93
C ARG A 148 15.44 -2.87 -11.85
N ALA A 149 15.76 -4.16 -11.85
CA ALA A 149 15.03 -5.15 -12.63
C ALA A 149 13.58 -5.28 -12.15
N ARG A 150 13.34 -5.33 -10.84
CA ARG A 150 11.98 -5.37 -10.26
C ARG A 150 11.20 -4.08 -10.52
N GLN A 151 11.85 -2.91 -10.44
CA GLN A 151 11.22 -1.64 -10.82
C GLN A 151 10.75 -1.64 -12.27
N ARG A 152 11.60 -2.11 -13.20
CA ARG A 152 11.25 -2.23 -14.62
C ARG A 152 10.13 -3.24 -14.84
N ALA A 153 10.18 -4.39 -14.18
CA ALA A 153 9.13 -5.41 -14.29
C ALA A 153 7.79 -4.89 -13.75
N TRP A 154 7.79 -4.21 -12.61
CA TRP A 154 6.61 -3.59 -12.02
C TRP A 154 6.02 -2.52 -12.97
N LEU A 155 6.86 -1.62 -13.49
CA LEU A 155 6.42 -0.61 -14.47
C LEU A 155 5.88 -1.25 -15.75
N ALA A 156 6.52 -2.30 -16.27
CA ALA A 156 6.07 -2.99 -17.48
C ALA A 156 4.69 -3.66 -17.32
N VAL A 157 4.29 -4.03 -16.10
CA VAL A 157 2.97 -4.61 -15.82
C VAL A 157 1.94 -3.51 -15.53
N ILE A 158 2.29 -2.53 -14.70
CA ILE A 158 1.34 -1.53 -14.19
C ILE A 158 1.15 -0.35 -15.14
N ALA A 159 2.24 0.18 -15.73
CA ALA A 159 2.16 1.41 -16.52
C ALA A 159 1.27 1.29 -17.78
N PRO A 160 1.28 0.19 -18.56
CA PRO A 160 0.39 0.06 -19.71
C PRO A 160 -1.08 0.07 -19.32
N VAL A 161 -1.45 -0.66 -18.26
CA VAL A 161 -2.83 -0.72 -17.76
C VAL A 161 -3.25 0.64 -17.23
N ALA A 162 -2.42 1.28 -16.41
CA ALA A 162 -2.67 2.61 -15.88
C ALA A 162 -2.85 3.64 -17.01
N GLY A 163 -1.96 3.62 -18.01
CA GLY A 163 -2.03 4.51 -19.16
C GLY A 163 -3.30 4.34 -19.97
N VAL A 164 -3.68 3.10 -20.31
CA VAL A 164 -4.93 2.84 -21.05
C VAL A 164 -6.15 3.30 -20.27
N VAL A 165 -6.25 2.92 -18.99
CA VAL A 165 -7.38 3.33 -18.13
C VAL A 165 -7.45 4.85 -18.04
N THR A 166 -6.33 5.53 -17.78
CA THR A 166 -6.24 6.99 -17.74
C THR A 166 -6.67 7.65 -19.05
N LEU A 167 -6.13 7.20 -20.18
CA LEU A 167 -6.39 7.82 -21.48
C LEU A 167 -7.86 7.65 -21.87
N VAL A 168 -8.41 6.45 -21.73
CA VAL A 168 -9.83 6.18 -22.04
C VAL A 168 -10.72 6.99 -21.11
N SER A 169 -10.46 6.95 -19.80
CA SER A 169 -11.32 7.61 -18.82
C SER A 169 -11.30 9.14 -18.95
N THR A 170 -10.14 9.72 -19.25
CA THR A 170 -9.98 11.18 -19.46
C THR A 170 -10.53 11.62 -20.82
N ALA A 171 -10.42 10.79 -21.85
CA ALA A 171 -11.00 11.09 -23.17
C ALA A 171 -12.53 11.12 -23.12
N VAL A 172 -13.15 10.20 -22.36
CA VAL A 172 -14.61 10.15 -22.18
C VAL A 172 -15.16 11.42 -21.50
N THR A 173 -14.43 12.00 -20.55
CA THR A 173 -14.85 13.22 -19.82
C THR A 173 -14.35 14.53 -20.44
N GLY A 174 -13.44 14.47 -21.42
CA GLY A 174 -12.84 15.66 -22.05
C GLY A 174 -11.73 16.35 -21.25
N GLY A 175 -11.23 15.76 -20.15
CA GLY A 175 -10.19 16.34 -19.30
C GLY A 175 -10.33 15.96 -17.82
N PRO A 176 -9.52 16.54 -16.91
CA PRO A 176 -8.52 17.58 -17.10
C PRO A 176 -7.13 17.03 -17.53
N TRP A 177 -6.82 17.12 -18.82
CA TRP A 177 -5.60 16.55 -19.41
C TRP A 177 -4.29 16.93 -18.72
N PRO A 178 -4.00 18.23 -18.43
CA PRO A 178 -2.70 18.60 -17.85
C PRO A 178 -2.48 17.97 -16.47
N LEU A 179 -3.53 17.93 -15.64
CA LEU A 179 -3.46 17.38 -14.29
C LEU A 179 -3.26 15.88 -14.29
N VAL A 180 -4.02 15.18 -15.12
CA VAL A 180 -3.97 13.72 -15.20
C VAL A 180 -2.63 13.25 -15.79
N LEU A 181 -2.14 13.92 -16.83
CA LEU A 181 -0.84 13.64 -17.45
C LEU A 181 0.35 14.05 -16.57
N ALA A 182 0.17 14.99 -15.63
CA ALA A 182 1.16 15.31 -14.61
C ALA A 182 1.20 14.25 -13.50
N LEU A 183 0.03 13.84 -12.99
CA LEU A 183 -0.07 12.90 -11.87
C LEU A 183 0.40 11.50 -12.24
N LEU A 184 0.01 10.99 -13.42
CA LEU A 184 0.30 9.62 -13.82
C LEU A 184 1.81 9.25 -13.76
N PRO A 185 2.74 9.99 -14.41
CA PRO A 185 4.17 9.67 -14.33
C PRO A 185 4.76 9.90 -12.93
N ALA A 186 4.27 10.90 -12.19
CA ALA A 186 4.73 11.16 -10.82
C ALA A 186 4.41 9.98 -9.89
N LEU A 187 3.17 9.49 -9.93
CA LEU A 187 2.71 8.37 -9.13
C LEU A 187 3.35 7.04 -9.57
N LEU A 188 3.51 6.80 -10.88
CA LEU A 188 4.19 5.60 -11.38
C LEU A 188 5.66 5.54 -10.94
N GLY A 189 6.37 6.67 -11.06
CA GLY A 189 7.76 6.76 -10.63
C GLY A 189 7.92 6.68 -9.11
N GLY A 190 7.02 7.36 -8.38
CA GLY A 190 6.89 7.26 -6.92
C GLY A 190 6.68 5.83 -6.44
N ALA A 191 5.68 5.14 -6.99
CA ALA A 191 5.38 3.74 -6.69
C ALA A 191 6.53 2.80 -7.06
N ALA A 192 7.10 2.94 -8.26
CA ALA A 192 8.26 2.13 -8.66
C ALA A 192 9.46 2.32 -7.71
N GLY A 193 9.65 3.51 -7.15
CA GLY A 193 10.65 3.78 -6.11
C GLY A 193 10.31 3.19 -4.75
N LEU A 194 9.08 3.44 -4.28
CA LEU A 194 8.63 3.12 -2.93
C LEU A 194 8.38 1.62 -2.72
N VAL A 195 7.82 0.91 -3.70
CA VAL A 195 7.51 -0.53 -3.60
C VAL A 195 8.72 -1.34 -3.12
N PRO A 196 9.88 -1.34 -3.82
CA PRO A 196 11.05 -2.07 -3.35
C PRO A 196 11.63 -1.52 -2.04
N LEU A 197 11.53 -0.21 -1.80
CA LEU A 197 12.06 0.42 -0.59
C LEU A 197 11.29 -0.03 0.65
N LEU A 198 9.96 0.16 0.67
CA LEU A 198 9.11 -0.24 1.79
C LEU A 198 9.05 -1.75 1.97
N SER A 199 9.15 -2.53 0.90
CA SER A 199 9.28 -3.98 1.01
C SER A 199 10.50 -4.41 1.83
N MET A 200 11.58 -3.62 1.86
CA MET A 200 12.78 -3.92 2.64
C MET A 200 12.75 -3.32 4.05
N TYR A 201 12.25 -2.09 4.19
CA TYR A 201 12.18 -1.42 5.49
C TYR A 201 11.06 -1.96 6.37
N GLY A 202 9.91 -2.24 5.76
CA GLY A 202 8.72 -2.76 6.42
C GLY A 202 8.54 -4.26 6.25
N LEU A 203 9.55 -5.01 5.77
CA LEU A 203 9.47 -6.42 5.40
C LEU A 203 8.54 -7.21 6.34
N VAL A 204 7.43 -7.69 5.79
CA VAL A 204 6.54 -8.64 6.46
C VAL A 204 6.84 -10.01 5.89
N PRO A 205 7.34 -10.96 6.70
CA PRO A 205 7.70 -12.30 6.20
C PRO A 205 6.51 -12.97 5.54
N GLY A 206 6.64 -13.27 4.24
CA GLY A 206 5.61 -13.96 3.51
C GLY A 206 5.73 -15.48 3.65
N THR A 207 4.61 -16.17 3.46
CA THR A 207 4.59 -17.62 3.32
C THR A 207 5.30 -18.01 2.02
N ASP A 208 6.22 -18.96 2.09
CA ASP A 208 6.91 -19.45 0.89
C ASP A 208 5.88 -19.93 -0.14
N PRO A 209 6.01 -19.58 -1.44
CA PRO A 209 5.02 -19.93 -2.46
C PRO A 209 4.68 -21.42 -2.54
N HIS A 210 5.65 -22.31 -2.30
CA HIS A 210 5.44 -23.77 -2.32
C HIS A 210 4.70 -24.30 -1.09
N LYS A 211 4.57 -23.51 -0.02
CA LYS A 211 3.87 -23.87 1.23
C LYS A 211 2.43 -23.34 1.29
N ARG A 212 1.95 -22.63 0.25
CA ARG A 212 0.59 -22.03 0.20
C ARG A 212 -0.53 -23.02 -0.13
N SER A 213 -0.37 -24.31 0.19
CA SER A 213 -1.16 -25.43 -0.37
C SER A 213 -2.67 -25.35 -0.15
N GLY A 214 -3.16 -24.68 0.90
CA GLY A 214 -4.60 -24.51 1.15
C GLY A 214 -5.22 -23.25 0.53
N ASN A 215 -4.54 -22.11 0.64
CA ASN A 215 -5.00 -20.82 0.11
C ASN A 215 -3.85 -20.10 -0.60
N PRO A 216 -3.83 -20.05 -1.95
CA PRO A 216 -2.77 -19.39 -2.71
C PRO A 216 -2.72 -17.86 -2.48
N LEU A 217 -3.78 -17.27 -1.92
CA LEU A 217 -3.87 -15.85 -1.55
C LEU A 217 -3.39 -15.56 -0.12
N ARG A 218 -3.07 -16.59 0.68
CA ARG A 218 -2.48 -16.40 2.02
C ARG A 218 -1.00 -16.08 1.88
N VAL A 219 -0.69 -14.81 1.62
CA VAL A 219 0.67 -14.32 1.34
C VAL A 219 1.50 -14.16 2.63
N SER A 220 0.87 -13.96 3.78
CA SER A 220 1.54 -13.82 5.09
C SER A 220 0.61 -14.30 6.21
N GLU A 221 1.19 -14.60 7.37
CA GLU A 221 0.47 -14.78 8.64
C GLU A 221 0.14 -13.45 9.33
N ASP A 222 0.91 -12.40 9.04
CA ASP A 222 0.76 -11.06 9.62
C ASP A 222 -0.07 -10.15 8.70
N ASN A 223 -1.38 -10.37 8.68
CA ASN A 223 -2.32 -9.56 7.90
C ASN A 223 -2.36 -8.09 8.37
N GLY A 224 -2.17 -7.84 9.66
CA GLY A 224 -2.14 -6.49 10.23
C GLY A 224 -0.94 -5.70 9.72
N GLY A 225 0.25 -6.30 9.75
CA GLY A 225 1.46 -5.71 9.19
C GLY A 225 1.37 -5.44 7.70
N LEU A 226 0.83 -6.40 6.91
CA LEU A 226 0.58 -6.19 5.48
C LEU A 226 -0.37 -5.01 5.23
N THR A 227 -1.46 -4.93 6.00
CA THR A 227 -2.47 -3.88 5.86
C THR A 227 -1.90 -2.51 6.24
N GLY A 228 -1.17 -2.42 7.35
CA GLY A 228 -0.49 -1.19 7.77
C GLY A 228 0.54 -0.72 6.74
N LEU A 229 1.30 -1.64 6.16
CA LEU A 229 2.27 -1.33 5.11
C LEU A 229 1.58 -0.88 3.82
N ALA A 230 0.46 -1.50 3.45
CA ALA A 230 -0.36 -1.07 2.32
C ALA A 230 -0.89 0.37 2.54
N TYR A 231 -1.47 0.69 3.70
CA TYR A 231 -1.95 2.05 3.99
C TYR A 231 -0.83 3.10 3.96
N LEU A 232 0.33 2.78 4.55
CA LEU A 232 1.51 3.64 4.47
C LEU A 232 1.94 3.87 3.01
N MET A 233 1.93 2.81 2.20
CA MET A 233 2.24 2.91 0.78
C MET A 233 1.25 3.79 0.03
N LEU A 234 -0.07 3.64 0.26
CA LEU A 234 -1.10 4.49 -0.36
C LEU A 234 -0.81 5.97 -0.07
N ALA A 235 -0.52 6.31 1.19
CA ALA A 235 -0.22 7.68 1.59
C ALA A 235 1.08 8.22 0.95
N LEU A 236 2.17 7.45 1.01
CA LEU A 236 3.46 7.90 0.47
C LEU A 236 3.44 8.05 -1.05
N VAL A 237 2.74 7.16 -1.77
CA VAL A 237 2.61 7.27 -3.23
C VAL A 237 1.81 8.52 -3.59
N VAL A 238 0.72 8.83 -2.88
CA VAL A 238 -0.03 10.09 -3.11
C VAL A 238 0.86 11.31 -2.89
N VAL A 239 1.70 11.32 -1.85
CA VAL A 239 2.65 12.42 -1.58
C VAL A 239 3.60 12.65 -2.75
N THR A 240 4.02 11.60 -3.46
CA THR A 240 4.90 11.75 -4.65
C THR A 240 4.21 12.48 -5.81
N GLY A 241 2.88 12.47 -5.87
CA GLY A 241 2.11 13.21 -6.88
C GLY A 241 1.86 14.68 -6.55
N VAL A 242 2.07 15.11 -5.30
CA VAL A 242 1.72 16.46 -4.82
C VAL A 242 2.44 17.57 -5.62
N PRO A 243 3.76 17.52 -5.86
CA PRO A 243 4.43 18.58 -6.62
C PRO A 243 3.85 18.75 -8.03
N ALA A 244 3.65 17.63 -8.73
CA ALA A 244 3.12 17.62 -10.09
C ALA A 244 1.65 18.07 -10.14
N GLY A 245 0.84 17.63 -9.18
CA GLY A 245 -0.57 18.01 -9.05
C GLY A 245 -0.72 19.51 -8.78
N LEU A 246 0.04 20.05 -7.83
CA LEU A 246 0.02 21.49 -7.52
C LEU A 246 0.47 22.33 -8.72
N THR A 247 1.57 21.96 -9.38
CA THR A 247 2.02 22.68 -10.59
C THR A 247 0.98 22.59 -11.70
N ALA A 248 0.33 21.44 -11.90
CA ALA A 248 -0.70 21.31 -12.93
C ALA A 248 -1.96 22.13 -12.62
N LEU A 249 -2.37 22.20 -11.36
CA LEU A 249 -3.50 23.01 -10.93
C LEU A 249 -3.25 24.51 -11.13
N TRP A 250 -2.02 24.97 -10.94
CA TRP A 250 -1.67 26.40 -10.94
C TRP A 250 -1.17 26.88 -12.30
N TYR A 251 -0.49 26.01 -13.04
CA TYR A 251 0.24 26.34 -14.28
C TYR A 251 -0.12 25.41 -15.46
N GLY A 252 -1.16 24.59 -15.31
CA GLY A 252 -1.66 23.71 -16.39
C GLY A 252 -0.61 22.73 -16.89
N TRP A 253 -0.21 22.89 -18.16
CA TRP A 253 0.70 21.97 -18.84
C TRP A 253 2.11 21.93 -18.25
N ALA A 254 2.53 22.94 -17.50
CA ALA A 254 3.81 22.91 -16.78
C ALA A 254 3.87 21.80 -15.70
N GLY A 255 2.71 21.29 -15.27
CA GLY A 255 2.65 20.13 -14.38
C GLY A 255 3.19 18.85 -15.00
N VAL A 256 3.07 18.67 -16.32
CA VAL A 256 3.53 17.45 -17.02
C VAL A 256 5.05 17.24 -16.92
N PRO A 257 5.91 18.21 -17.28
CA PRO A 257 7.35 18.05 -17.10
C PRO A 257 7.74 17.91 -15.62
N VAL A 258 7.04 18.58 -14.70
CA VAL A 258 7.25 18.38 -13.26
C VAL A 258 6.91 16.95 -12.86
N GLY A 259 5.79 16.39 -13.33
CA GLY A 259 5.40 15.01 -13.06
C GLY A 259 6.39 13.98 -13.58
N LEU A 260 6.91 14.18 -14.79
CA LEU A 260 7.98 13.35 -15.36
C LEU A 260 9.26 13.45 -14.53
N ALA A 261 9.67 14.67 -14.15
CA ALA A 261 10.86 14.89 -13.33
C ALA A 261 10.71 14.26 -11.93
N THR A 262 9.59 14.50 -11.25
CA THR A 262 9.29 13.91 -9.93
C THR A 262 9.26 12.39 -10.01
N GLY A 263 8.59 11.82 -11.00
CA GLY A 263 8.54 10.37 -11.21
C GLY A 263 9.93 9.77 -11.45
N ALA A 264 10.74 10.38 -12.30
CA ALA A 264 12.10 9.95 -12.58
C ALA A 264 13.00 10.02 -11.34
N LEU A 265 12.95 11.14 -10.62
CA LEU A 265 13.73 11.36 -9.39
C LEU A 265 13.33 10.40 -8.27
N CYS A 266 12.04 10.18 -8.06
CA CYS A 266 11.56 9.22 -7.06
C CYS A 266 11.95 7.79 -7.41
N SER A 267 11.73 7.35 -8.66
CA SER A 267 12.11 6.01 -9.11
C SER A 267 13.61 5.78 -9.01
N TRP A 268 14.42 6.79 -9.39
CA TRP A 268 15.87 6.72 -9.31
C TRP A 268 16.37 6.73 -7.86
N GLY A 269 16.01 7.75 -7.08
CA GLY A 269 16.52 8.00 -5.73
C GLY A 269 16.07 6.93 -4.73
N LEU A 270 14.77 6.64 -4.68
CA LEU A 270 14.24 5.62 -3.76
C LEU A 270 14.69 4.21 -4.17
N GLY A 271 14.81 3.95 -5.48
CA GLY A 271 15.41 2.71 -5.98
C GLY A 271 16.89 2.56 -5.62
N LEU A 272 17.65 3.66 -5.61
CA LEU A 272 19.05 3.65 -5.16
C LEU A 272 19.14 3.37 -3.65
N MET A 273 18.26 3.98 -2.84
CA MET A 273 18.16 3.71 -1.40
C MET A 273 17.81 2.25 -1.13
N ALA A 274 16.83 1.69 -1.84
CA ALA A 274 16.48 0.28 -1.75
C ALA A 274 17.67 -0.62 -2.15
N ALA A 275 18.38 -0.29 -3.22
CA ALA A 275 19.56 -1.07 -3.63
C ALA A 275 20.69 -1.01 -2.60
N ARG A 276 20.93 0.14 -1.96
CA ARG A 276 21.90 0.27 -0.86
C ARG A 276 21.46 -0.54 0.36
N ARG A 277 20.18 -0.44 0.73
CA ARG A 277 19.60 -1.18 1.85
C ARG A 277 19.71 -2.69 1.64
N LEU A 278 19.37 -3.18 0.44
CA LEU A 278 19.47 -4.60 0.12
C LEU A 278 20.91 -5.10 0.25
N ARG A 279 21.89 -4.38 -0.32
CA ARG A 279 23.31 -4.77 -0.20
C ARG A 279 23.78 -4.78 1.26
N ALA A 280 23.34 -3.81 2.05
CA ALA A 280 23.76 -3.70 3.45
C ALA A 280 23.04 -4.69 4.38
N ARG A 281 21.82 -5.12 4.06
CA ARG A 281 20.94 -5.88 4.99
C ARG A 281 20.35 -7.18 4.44
N ALA A 282 20.79 -7.65 3.27
CA ALA A 282 20.22 -8.85 2.65
C ALA A 282 20.28 -10.11 3.54
N PRO A 283 21.39 -10.41 4.26
CA PRO A 283 21.44 -11.56 5.16
C PRO A 283 20.42 -11.45 6.29
N GLU A 284 20.22 -10.27 6.89
CA GLU A 284 19.22 -10.09 7.95
C GLU A 284 17.80 -10.20 7.42
N LEU A 285 17.53 -9.70 6.21
CA LEU A 285 16.22 -9.86 5.56
C LEU A 285 15.92 -11.35 5.31
N LEU A 286 16.91 -12.11 4.83
CA LEU A 286 16.77 -13.55 4.61
C LEU A 286 16.60 -14.32 5.93
N HIS A 287 17.32 -13.93 6.98
CA HIS A 287 17.13 -14.51 8.31
C HIS A 287 15.70 -14.25 8.80
N THR A 288 15.23 -13.01 8.70
CA THR A 288 13.87 -12.60 9.08
C THR A 288 12.78 -13.36 8.31
N MET A 289 13.03 -13.66 7.02
CA MET A 289 12.15 -14.53 6.23
C MET A 289 12.09 -15.97 6.74
N ARG A 290 13.25 -16.54 7.10
CA ARG A 290 13.37 -17.94 7.53
C ARG A 290 12.80 -18.17 8.93
N THR A 291 13.10 -17.27 9.85
CA THR A 291 12.65 -17.39 11.25
C THR A 291 11.25 -16.83 11.46
N GLY A 292 10.69 -16.16 10.45
CA GLY A 292 9.60 -15.22 10.63
C GLY A 292 10.04 -14.02 11.47
N ARG A 293 9.14 -13.05 11.61
CA ARG A 293 9.29 -12.03 12.63
C ARG A 293 9.00 -12.78 13.93
N ARG A 294 9.97 -12.85 14.87
CA ARG A 294 9.61 -13.19 16.25
C ARG A 294 8.51 -12.22 16.60
N THR A 295 7.29 -12.72 16.73
CA THR A 295 6.22 -11.98 17.37
C THR A 295 6.73 -11.82 18.79
N GLU A 296 7.50 -10.77 19.08
CA GLU A 296 7.69 -10.29 20.45
C GLU A 296 6.29 -9.97 20.95
N LYS A 297 5.47 -10.96 21.34
CA LYS A 297 4.06 -10.80 21.75
C LYS A 297 3.38 -9.57 21.14
N ALA A 298 3.43 -9.43 19.82
CA ALA A 298 2.97 -8.26 19.07
C ALA A 298 3.18 -6.89 19.76
N ALA A 299 4.26 -6.65 20.53
CA ALA A 299 4.43 -5.51 21.43
C ALA A 299 3.07 -4.98 21.93
N ALA A 300 2.20 -5.89 22.40
CA ALA A 300 0.73 -5.78 22.43
C ALA A 300 0.26 -4.38 22.00
N SER A 301 0.13 -4.14 20.67
CA SER A 301 0.05 -2.81 20.02
C SER A 301 -0.26 -1.73 21.04
N ARG A 302 0.63 -0.84 21.50
CA ARG A 302 0.45 0.00 22.72
C ARG A 302 -1.00 0.32 23.13
N LEU A 303 -1.89 0.63 22.17
CA LEU A 303 -3.35 0.51 22.25
C LEU A 303 -3.94 -0.63 23.14
N ALA A 304 -3.53 -1.88 22.97
CA ALA A 304 -3.97 -3.08 23.69
C ALA A 304 -3.37 -3.18 25.10
N THR A 305 -2.28 -2.45 25.37
CA THR A 305 -1.80 -2.23 26.76
C THR A 305 -2.50 -1.07 27.44
N LEU A 306 -3.26 -0.24 26.71
CA LEU A 306 -4.02 0.85 27.32
C LEU A 306 -5.19 0.28 28.13
N PRO A 307 -5.57 0.95 29.24
CA PRO A 307 -6.87 0.74 29.86
C PRO A 307 -7.99 0.85 28.82
N LYS A 308 -9.01 -0.03 28.90
CA LYS A 308 -10.18 -0.05 27.99
C LYS A 308 -10.72 1.34 27.60
N PRO A 309 -10.91 2.31 28.51
CA PRO A 309 -11.41 3.64 28.10
C PRO A 309 -10.44 4.38 27.16
N GLN A 310 -9.13 4.35 27.45
CA GLN A 310 -8.12 4.99 26.61
C GLN A 310 -7.96 4.26 25.27
N GLN A 311 -8.07 2.92 25.29
CA GLN A 311 -8.11 2.09 24.09
C GLN A 311 -9.30 2.47 23.20
N THR A 312 -10.50 2.62 23.77
CA THR A 312 -11.71 3.04 23.05
C THR A 312 -11.55 4.44 22.46
N ILE A 313 -11.01 5.40 23.22
CA ILE A 313 -10.76 6.77 22.72
C ILE A 313 -9.77 6.73 21.55
N ALA A 314 -8.68 5.99 21.67
CA ALA A 314 -7.69 5.91 20.61
C ALA A 314 -8.24 5.17 19.37
N TRP A 315 -9.03 4.11 19.56
CA TRP A 315 -9.70 3.41 18.46
C TRP A 315 -10.73 4.29 17.76
N MET A 316 -11.56 5.01 18.52
CA MET A 316 -12.51 5.97 17.98
C MET A 316 -11.80 7.12 17.26
N GLY A 317 -10.73 7.65 17.83
CA GLY A 317 -9.95 8.73 17.25
C GLY A 317 -9.28 8.33 15.92
N PHE A 318 -8.64 7.16 15.86
CA PHE A 318 -8.03 6.68 14.62
C PHE A 318 -9.06 6.22 13.58
N GLY A 319 -10.12 5.53 14.02
CA GLY A 319 -11.14 4.98 13.13
C GLY A 319 -12.06 6.05 12.56
N PHE A 320 -12.62 6.92 13.40
CA PHE A 320 -13.61 7.90 13.01
C PHE A 320 -13.06 9.29 12.75
N GLY A 321 -11.85 9.64 13.23
CA GLY A 321 -11.27 10.98 13.04
C GLY A 321 -11.11 11.39 11.58
N SER A 322 -11.04 10.41 10.67
CA SER A 322 -11.00 10.64 9.22
C SER A 322 -12.30 11.26 8.68
N ILE A 323 -13.46 10.93 9.25
CA ILE A 323 -14.78 11.39 8.80
C ILE A 323 -14.98 12.90 9.01
N PRO A 324 -14.81 13.47 10.22
CA PRO A 324 -14.89 14.91 10.39
C PRO A 324 -13.76 15.62 9.64
N LEU A 325 -12.55 15.05 9.59
CA LEU A 325 -11.42 15.71 8.94
C LEU A 325 -11.57 15.81 7.41
N PHE A 326 -11.81 14.68 6.75
CA PHE A 326 -11.70 14.59 5.29
C PHE A 326 -13.02 14.86 4.57
N PRO A 327 -14.06 14.01 4.64
CA PRO A 327 -15.31 14.30 3.93
C PRO A 327 -16.03 15.52 4.50
N GLN A 328 -16.18 15.65 5.82
CA GLN A 328 -16.96 16.76 6.41
C GLN A 328 -16.17 18.07 6.55
N GLY A 329 -14.84 18.00 6.61
CA GLY A 329 -13.96 19.16 6.70
C GLY A 329 -13.45 19.59 5.32
N ILE A 330 -12.43 18.88 4.82
CA ILE A 330 -11.71 19.26 3.60
C ILE A 330 -12.62 19.25 2.36
N VAL A 331 -13.32 18.14 2.10
CA VAL A 331 -14.16 18.01 0.88
C VAL A 331 -15.34 18.97 0.93
N ALA A 332 -16.03 19.05 2.08
CA ALA A 332 -17.10 20.01 2.28
C ALA A 332 -16.63 21.46 2.09
N GLY A 333 -15.42 21.81 2.58
CA GLY A 333 -14.81 23.12 2.37
C GLY A 333 -14.56 23.45 0.90
N ILE A 334 -14.08 22.48 0.12
CA ILE A 334 -13.94 22.62 -1.33
C ILE A 334 -15.30 22.87 -1.98
N PHE A 335 -16.34 22.15 -1.57
CA PHE A 335 -17.69 22.31 -2.13
C PHE A 335 -18.27 23.68 -1.82
N VAL A 336 -18.16 24.14 -0.57
CA VAL A 336 -18.57 25.49 -0.14
C VAL A 336 -17.81 26.56 -0.93
N ALA A 337 -16.49 26.39 -1.11
CA ALA A 337 -15.67 27.34 -1.87
C ALA A 337 -16.05 27.45 -3.35
N ASN A 338 -16.56 26.36 -3.95
CA ASN A 338 -16.97 26.31 -5.35
C ASN A 338 -18.47 26.59 -5.55
N GLY A 339 -19.21 27.01 -4.51
CA GLY A 339 -20.66 27.25 -4.60
C GLY A 339 -21.47 25.99 -4.91
N MET A 340 -20.92 24.79 -4.65
CA MET A 340 -21.60 23.52 -4.90
C MET A 340 -22.52 23.18 -3.72
N GLU A 341 -23.74 23.73 -3.76
CA GLU A 341 -24.73 23.60 -2.68
C GLU A 341 -25.66 22.38 -2.82
N ARG A 342 -25.32 21.44 -3.71
CA ARG A 342 -26.14 20.22 -3.89
C ARG A 342 -26.17 19.43 -2.58
N HIS A 343 -27.37 19.05 -2.15
CA HIS A 343 -27.68 18.25 -0.96
C HIS A 343 -26.97 16.89 -0.99
N THR A 344 -25.72 16.90 -0.62
CA THR A 344 -24.86 15.74 -0.38
C THR A 344 -24.72 15.57 1.13
N TRP A 345 -24.19 14.45 1.61
CA TRP A 345 -24.10 14.16 3.05
C TRP A 345 -23.16 15.10 3.86
N PHE A 346 -22.69 16.21 3.29
CA PHE A 346 -21.80 17.17 3.94
C PHE A 346 -22.61 18.18 4.75
N LEU A 347 -22.40 18.22 6.06
CA LEU A 347 -23.16 19.09 6.96
C LEU A 347 -23.05 20.57 6.58
N ALA A 348 -21.86 21.01 6.17
CA ALA A 348 -21.60 22.41 5.84
C ALA A 348 -22.44 22.93 4.66
N THR A 349 -22.82 22.09 3.70
CA THR A 349 -23.60 22.51 2.53
C THR A 349 -25.07 22.78 2.85
N TYR A 350 -25.58 22.33 4.00
CA TYR A 350 -26.94 22.63 4.48
C TYR A 350 -27.03 23.90 5.33
N MET A 351 -25.90 24.50 5.68
CA MET A 351 -25.86 25.65 6.58
C MET A 351 -26.12 26.95 5.84
N SER A 352 -26.67 27.93 6.55
CA SER A 352 -26.80 29.30 6.04
C SER A 352 -25.42 29.86 5.64
N PRO A 353 -25.32 30.78 4.66
CA PRO A 353 -24.05 31.23 4.10
C PRO A 353 -23.01 31.65 5.14
N GLY A 354 -23.43 32.30 6.23
CA GLY A 354 -22.55 32.71 7.33
C GLY A 354 -22.00 31.57 8.20
N LEU A 355 -22.66 30.41 8.24
CA LEU A 355 -22.30 29.26 9.08
C LEU A 355 -21.50 28.17 8.36
N ARG A 356 -21.38 28.22 7.03
CA ARG A 356 -20.72 27.16 6.24
C ARG A 356 -19.24 27.00 6.62
N TRP A 357 -18.48 28.09 6.57
CA TRP A 357 -17.06 28.10 6.92
C TRP A 357 -16.79 27.78 8.40
N PRO A 358 -17.57 28.29 9.36
CA PRO A 358 -17.50 27.84 10.75
C PRO A 358 -17.66 26.32 10.90
N VAL A 359 -18.64 25.71 10.23
CA VAL A 359 -18.87 24.26 10.30
C VAL A 359 -17.72 23.47 9.66
N VAL A 360 -17.24 23.88 8.48
CA VAL A 360 -16.05 23.29 7.83
C VAL A 360 -14.85 23.31 8.78
N THR A 361 -14.59 24.48 9.38
CA THR A 361 -13.45 24.67 10.30
C THR A 361 -13.61 23.82 11.55
N GLY A 362 -14.82 23.79 12.14
CA GLY A 362 -15.14 22.96 13.29
C GLY A 362 -14.91 21.46 13.01
N MET A 363 -15.28 20.97 11.83
CA MET A 363 -15.07 19.57 11.42
C MET A 363 -13.58 19.24 11.24
N VAL A 364 -12.80 20.13 10.61
CA VAL A 364 -11.34 19.97 10.51
C VAL A 364 -10.69 19.92 11.89
N LEU A 365 -11.03 20.87 12.77
CA LEU A 365 -10.48 20.91 14.13
C LEU A 365 -10.88 19.70 14.96
N LEU A 366 -12.14 19.24 14.84
CA LEU A 366 -12.62 18.02 15.50
C LEU A 366 -11.80 16.80 15.06
N GLY A 367 -11.62 16.61 13.75
CA GLY A 367 -10.82 15.51 13.22
C GLY A 367 -9.36 15.55 13.67
N LEU A 368 -8.73 16.72 13.61
CA LEU A 368 -7.35 16.91 14.12
C LEU A 368 -7.26 16.64 15.62
N THR A 369 -8.23 17.08 16.41
CA THR A 369 -8.28 16.84 17.86
C THR A 369 -8.46 15.36 18.18
N MET A 370 -9.31 14.65 17.44
CA MET A 370 -9.49 13.20 17.58
C MET A 370 -8.20 12.44 17.30
N TYR A 371 -7.48 12.79 16.23
CA TYR A 371 -6.16 12.20 15.93
C TYR A 371 -5.11 12.56 16.98
N GLY A 372 -5.05 13.83 17.39
CA GLY A 372 -4.14 14.32 18.42
C GLY A 372 -4.34 13.60 19.75
N MET A 373 -5.60 13.44 20.18
CA MET A 373 -5.96 12.68 21.39
C MET A 373 -5.60 11.20 21.26
N ALA A 374 -5.89 10.57 20.13
CA ALA A 374 -5.51 9.17 19.91
C ALA A 374 -3.99 8.98 20.01
N LEU A 375 -3.21 9.86 19.36
CA LEU A 375 -1.75 9.85 19.45
C LEU A 375 -1.26 10.10 20.88
N TYR A 376 -1.84 11.08 21.58
CA TYR A 376 -1.50 11.39 22.96
C TYR A 376 -1.72 10.20 23.90
N GLN A 377 -2.84 9.48 23.77
CA GLN A 377 -3.12 8.28 24.56
C GLN A 377 -2.09 7.17 24.29
N VAL A 378 -1.75 6.92 23.01
CA VAL A 378 -0.74 5.93 22.63
C VAL A 378 0.66 6.29 23.15
N GLN A 379 0.99 7.59 23.22
CA GLN A 379 2.28 8.06 23.72
C GLN A 379 2.38 8.02 25.24
N THR A 380 1.30 8.38 25.96
CA THR A 380 1.31 8.51 27.43
C THR A 380 1.01 7.19 28.15
N GLY A 381 0.14 6.34 27.60
CA GLY A 381 -0.23 5.07 28.23
C GLY A 381 0.79 3.94 28.06
N GLY A 382 1.92 4.18 27.38
CA GLY A 382 3.02 3.22 27.23
C GLY A 382 3.99 3.14 28.42
N SER A 383 3.74 3.85 29.53
CA SER A 383 4.56 3.71 30.74
C SER A 383 4.14 2.48 31.53
N PRO A 384 5.00 1.46 31.72
CA PRO A 384 4.63 0.26 32.46
C PRO A 384 4.22 0.64 33.90
N PRO A 385 3.10 0.11 34.41
CA PRO A 385 2.68 0.33 35.79
C PRO A 385 3.71 -0.32 36.71
N GLY A 386 4.61 0.48 37.27
CA GLY A 386 5.64 -0.01 38.20
C GLY A 386 6.99 0.70 38.13
N VAL A 387 7.32 1.38 37.02
CA VAL A 387 8.52 2.23 36.98
C VAL A 387 8.17 3.59 37.59
N LYS A 388 8.23 3.67 38.92
CA LYS A 388 8.43 4.96 39.61
C LYS A 388 9.64 5.59 38.92
N ARG A 389 9.43 6.68 38.17
CA ARG A 389 10.51 7.59 37.77
C ARG A 389 11.14 8.12 39.05
N ARG A 390 12.07 7.38 39.66
CA ARG A 390 13.02 7.97 40.58
C ARG A 390 13.86 8.89 39.70
N CYS A 391 13.56 10.18 39.77
CA CYS A 391 14.54 11.22 39.53
C CYS A 391 15.66 11.00 40.56
N THR A 392 16.57 10.07 40.30
CA THR A 392 17.92 10.18 40.84
C THR A 392 18.58 11.33 40.09
N TRP A 393 18.39 12.52 40.64
CA TRP A 393 19.36 13.59 40.52
C TRP A 393 20.69 13.04 41.05
N VAL A 394 21.51 12.50 40.14
CA VAL A 394 22.90 12.20 40.43
C VAL A 394 23.61 13.54 40.53
N HIS A 395 23.92 13.95 41.77
CA HIS A 395 24.80 15.08 42.03
C HIS A 395 26.14 14.88 41.26
N PRO A 396 26.58 15.86 40.46
CA PRO A 396 27.86 15.77 39.76
C PRO A 396 29.00 16.23 40.70
N ILE A 397 29.23 15.52 41.80
CA ILE A 397 30.41 15.77 42.66
C ILE A 397 30.92 14.42 43.20
N ARG A 398 31.56 13.63 42.34
CA ARG A 398 32.58 12.61 42.67
C ARG A 398 33.00 11.85 41.40
N ALA A 399 33.53 12.58 40.42
CA ALA A 399 34.22 11.97 39.27
C ALA A 399 35.51 12.75 38.95
N ALA A 400 36.23 13.17 39.99
CA ALA A 400 37.51 13.90 39.87
C ALA A 400 38.59 13.28 40.77
N ARG A 401 38.72 11.94 40.74
CA ARG A 401 39.84 11.25 41.41
C ARG A 401 40.18 9.90 40.77
N SER A 402 40.49 9.90 39.49
CA SER A 402 41.25 8.80 38.86
C SER A 402 41.76 9.19 37.46
N ILE A 403 42.49 10.31 37.37
CA ILE A 403 43.37 10.57 36.24
C ILE A 403 44.69 11.03 36.84
N LEU A 404 45.67 10.12 36.91
CA LEU A 404 47.10 10.38 36.69
C LEU A 404 47.80 9.04 36.35
N PRO A 405 48.85 9.07 35.51
CA PRO A 405 49.32 7.94 34.72
C PRO A 405 50.53 7.23 35.34
N GLY A 406 50.79 6.00 34.87
CA GLY A 406 52.13 5.43 34.87
C GLY A 406 52.28 4.10 35.59
N ARG A 407 52.43 3.02 34.82
CA ARG A 407 53.58 2.11 34.86
C ARG A 407 53.37 0.95 33.88
N VAL A 408 54.35 0.79 33.00
CA VAL A 408 54.64 -0.42 32.21
C VAL A 408 55.36 -1.43 33.11
N PRO A 409 55.10 -2.74 32.97
CA PRO A 409 56.16 -3.68 32.56
C PRO A 409 55.59 -4.72 31.56
N PHE A 410 56.20 -5.06 30.41
CA PHE A 410 57.49 -5.72 30.10
C PHE A 410 57.70 -7.12 30.73
N LEU A 411 57.56 -8.13 29.83
CA LEU A 411 58.14 -9.49 29.71
C LEU A 411 58.09 -10.52 30.85
N ALA A 412 57.50 -11.69 30.53
CA ALA A 412 58.12 -13.04 30.48
C ALA A 412 57.04 -14.01 29.94
N SER A 413 57.20 -14.68 28.79
CA SER A 413 57.96 -15.92 28.56
C SER A 413 57.59 -17.04 29.54
N GLU A 414 56.74 -17.97 29.11
CA GLU A 414 56.98 -19.40 29.33
C GLU A 414 56.18 -20.25 28.35
N ALA A 415 56.92 -21.10 27.64
CA ALA A 415 56.45 -22.20 26.83
C ALA A 415 56.57 -23.48 27.67
N THR A 416 55.64 -24.42 27.48
CA THR A 416 55.78 -25.88 27.65
C THR A 416 54.42 -26.48 27.24
N GLU A 417 54.29 -27.22 26.13
CA GLU A 417 54.65 -28.63 25.87
C GLU A 417 53.72 -29.66 26.54
N GLY A 418 53.32 -30.65 25.72
CA GLY A 418 52.72 -31.95 26.08
C GLY A 418 51.19 -31.96 26.13
N GLY A 419 50.42 -32.82 25.44
CA GLY A 419 50.69 -34.14 24.87
C GLY A 419 49.65 -35.13 25.41
N GLU A 420 49.20 -36.07 24.56
CA GLU A 420 48.32 -37.24 24.85
C GLU A 420 46.81 -36.92 25.03
N GLU A 421 45.83 -37.62 24.42
CA GLU A 421 45.74 -38.80 23.54
C GLU A 421 44.42 -38.69 22.76
#